data_AF-A0A0F3GX34-F1
#
_entry.id   AF-A0A0F3GX34-F1
#
_cell.length_a   1.000
_cell.length_b   1.000
_cell.length_c   1.000
_cell.angle_alpha   90.00
_cell.angle_beta   90.00
_cell.angle_gamma   90.00
#
_symmetry.space_group_name_H-M   'P 1'
#
loop_
_entity.id
_entity.type
_entity.pdbx_description
1 polymer ?
#
loop_
_entity_poly.entity_id
_entity_poly.type
_entity_poly.pdbx_seq_one_letter_code
_entity_poly.pdbx_strand_id
1 'polypeptide(L)'
;MSAAKNVSVGFSGGCKRTRKDFNADGKSDILWQNSATGDVAIWLMNGTSKSSVALAAKAVPRNWKSRAVEDFNGDGKADILWQDTDTGD
;
A
#
# COMPACT_ATOMS: atom_id res chain seq x y z
N MET A 1 -51.77 -3.88 15.81
CA MET A 1 -50.58 -4.69 15.50
C MET A 1 -49.78 -3.92 14.47
N SER A 2 -48.66 -3.29 14.85
CA SER A 2 -47.82 -2.52 13.91
C SER A 2 -46.65 -3.39 13.47
N ALA A 3 -46.55 -3.68 12.18
CA ALA A 3 -45.48 -4.48 11.61
C ALA A 3 -44.24 -3.59 11.41
N ALA A 4 -43.10 -3.97 11.99
CA ALA A 4 -41.83 -3.33 11.72
C ALA A 4 -41.40 -3.63 10.28
N LYS A 5 -41.16 -2.59 9.48
CA LYS A 5 -40.50 -2.72 8.17
C LYS A 5 -38.99 -2.62 8.37
N ASN A 6 -38.28 -3.71 8.10
CA ASN A 6 -36.82 -3.71 8.09
C ASN A 6 -36.34 -3.04 6.80
N VAL A 7 -35.61 -1.93 6.93
CA VAL A 7 -34.91 -1.30 5.80
C VAL A 7 -33.49 -1.85 5.79
N SER A 8 -33.21 -2.75 4.85
CA SER A 8 -31.87 -3.27 4.60
C SER A 8 -31.18 -2.37 3.58
N VAL A 9 -30.17 -1.61 3.99
CA VAL A 9 -29.27 -0.95 3.03
C VAL A 9 -28.17 -1.94 2.68
N GLY A 10 -28.28 -2.56 1.51
CA GLY A 10 -27.21 -3.38 0.96
C GLY A 10 -26.10 -2.48 0.43
N PHE A 11 -25.01 -2.34 1.18
CA PHE A 11 -23.79 -1.79 0.61
C PHE A 11 -23.18 -2.87 -0.29
N SER A 12 -23.43 -2.79 -1.61
CA SER A 12 -22.61 -3.49 -2.62
C SER A 12 -21.26 -2.79 -2.74
N GLY A 13 -20.54 -2.68 -1.63
CA GLY A 13 -19.20 -2.11 -1.52
C GLY A 13 -18.20 -3.21 -1.30
N GLY A 14 -18.21 -4.24 -2.16
CA GLY A 14 -17.17 -5.25 -2.21
C GLY A 14 -15.90 -4.64 -2.79
N CYS A 15 -15.25 -3.75 -2.03
CA CYS A 15 -13.91 -3.30 -2.35
C CYS A 15 -13.13 -3.27 -1.06
N LYS A 16 -12.75 -4.46 -0.58
CA LYS A 16 -11.57 -4.58 0.28
C LYS A 16 -10.37 -4.23 -0.59
N ARG A 17 -10.14 -2.94 -0.87
CA ARG A 17 -8.86 -2.50 -1.42
C ARG A 17 -7.85 -2.69 -0.31
N THR A 18 -6.95 -3.63 -0.51
CA THR A 18 -5.85 -3.85 0.40
C THR A 18 -4.90 -2.67 0.23
N ARG A 19 -4.81 -1.80 1.23
CA ARG A 19 -4.20 -0.45 1.14
C ARG A 19 -2.70 -0.42 0.79
N LYS A 20 -2.06 -1.58 0.59
CA LYS A 20 -0.61 -1.77 0.43
C LYS A 20 -0.28 -3.01 -0.39
N ASP A 21 -1.11 -3.31 -1.38
CA ASP A 21 -0.93 -4.43 -2.29
C ASP A 21 -0.13 -3.96 -3.51
N PHE A 22 1.16 -4.25 -3.58
CA PHE A 22 2.04 -3.75 -4.65
C PHE A 22 1.98 -4.63 -5.92
N ASN A 23 1.41 -5.83 -5.84
CA ASN A 23 1.34 -6.79 -6.96
C ASN A 23 -0.09 -7.09 -7.43
N ALA A 24 -1.11 -6.51 -6.79
CA ALA A 24 -2.55 -6.73 -7.02
C ALA A 24 -3.00 -8.18 -6.75
N ASP A 25 -2.36 -8.90 -5.82
CA ASP A 25 -2.74 -10.28 -5.46
C ASP A 25 -3.84 -10.37 -4.39
N GLY A 26 -4.34 -9.23 -3.92
CA GLY A 26 -5.36 -9.08 -2.89
C GLY A 26 -4.79 -9.12 -1.47
N LYS A 27 -3.48 -9.18 -1.27
CA LYS A 27 -2.82 -9.26 0.04
C LYS A 27 -1.99 -8.00 0.31
N SER A 28 -1.76 -7.72 1.59
CA SER A 28 -0.93 -6.59 1.99
C SER A 28 0.53 -7.00 1.93
N ASP A 29 1.33 -6.21 1.24
CA ASP A 29 2.77 -6.34 1.16
C ASP A 29 3.48 -5.39 2.13
N ILE A 30 4.81 -5.50 2.23
CA ILE A 30 5.64 -4.66 3.10
C ILE A 30 6.59 -3.81 2.26
N LEU A 31 6.58 -2.51 2.49
CA LEU A 31 7.61 -1.59 2.01
C LEU A 31 8.69 -1.46 3.09
N TRP A 32 9.93 -1.72 2.72
CA TRP A 32 11.10 -1.64 3.59
C TRP A 32 12.12 -0.65 3.02
N GLN A 33 12.71 0.17 3.88
CA GLN A 33 13.77 1.10 3.51
C GLN A 33 14.96 0.92 4.45
N ASN A 34 16.14 0.70 3.87
CA ASN A 34 17.40 0.67 4.60
C ASN A 34 17.78 2.10 4.99
N SER A 35 17.89 2.38 6.28
CA SER A 35 18.26 3.71 6.78
C SER A 35 19.73 4.07 6.58
N ALA A 36 20.61 3.07 6.36
CA ALA A 36 22.03 3.26 6.16
C ALA A 36 22.41 3.37 4.68
N THR A 37 21.87 2.48 3.83
CA THR A 37 22.18 2.49 2.39
C THR A 37 21.17 3.26 1.55
N GLY A 38 19.97 3.55 2.09
CA GLY A 38 18.87 4.15 1.32
C GLY A 38 18.18 3.18 0.37
N ASP A 39 18.50 1.89 0.40
CA ASP A 39 17.86 0.90 -0.48
C ASP A 39 16.41 0.66 -0.07
N VAL A 40 15.50 0.69 -1.04
CA VAL A 40 14.07 0.45 -0.85
C VAL A 40 13.72 -0.90 -1.46
N ALA A 41 13.17 -1.78 -0.64
CA ALA A 41 12.71 -3.10 -1.05
C ALA A 41 11.23 -3.27 -0.73
N ILE A 42 10.49 -3.89 -1.64
CA ILE A 42 9.12 -4.34 -1.44
C ILE A 42 9.18 -5.84 -1.18
N TRP A 43 8.61 -6.27 -0.06
CA TRP A 43 8.46 -7.67 0.28
C TRP A 43 7.03 -8.07 -0.05
N LEU A 44 6.90 -8.96 -1.04
CA LEU A 44 5.61 -9.53 -1.40
C LEU A 44 5.25 -10.59 -0.38
N MET A 45 4.10 -10.43 0.28
CA MET A 45 3.70 -11.26 1.41
C MET A 45 2.58 -12.21 1.00
N ASN A 46 2.78 -13.50 1.27
CA ASN A 46 1.73 -14.50 1.15
C ASN A 46 1.27 -14.93 2.55
N GLY A 47 0.32 -14.19 3.12
CA GLY A 47 -0.14 -14.38 4.49
C GLY A 47 0.94 -13.95 5.49
N THR A 48 1.40 -14.87 6.34
CA THR A 48 2.46 -14.60 7.32
C THR A 48 3.88 -14.80 6.78
N SER A 49 4.01 -15.28 5.54
CA SER A 49 5.29 -15.66 4.94
C SER A 49 5.70 -14.70 3.83
N LYS A 50 7.00 -14.40 3.76
CA LYS A 50 7.59 -13.63 2.66
C LYS A 50 7.63 -14.50 1.41
N SER A 51 6.87 -14.12 0.38
CA SER A 51 6.87 -14.82 -0.92
C SER A 51 8.11 -14.43 -1.73
N SER A 52 8.37 -13.14 -1.90
CA SER A 52 9.52 -12.65 -2.66
C SER A 52 9.91 -11.24 -2.24
N VAL A 53 11.06 -10.76 -2.74
CA VAL A 53 11.54 -9.40 -2.51
C VAL A 53 11.83 -8.77 -3.87
N ALA A 54 11.21 -7.62 -4.11
CA ALA A 54 11.51 -6.75 -5.25
C ALA A 54 12.29 -5.54 -4.75
N LEU A 55 13.35 -5.17 -5.46
CA LEU A 55 14.08 -3.94 -5.16
C LEU A 55 13.44 -2.79 -5.93
N ALA A 56 12.84 -1.84 -5.21
CA ALA A 56 12.11 -0.72 -5.81
C ALA A 56 13.05 0.44 -6.17
N ALA A 57 14.01 0.75 -5.30
CA ALA A 57 15.00 1.79 -5.53
C ALA A 57 16.30 1.48 -4.78
N LYS A 58 17.42 2.01 -5.28
CA LYS A 58 18.74 1.91 -4.65
C LYS A 58 19.20 3.29 -4.23
N ALA A 59 19.92 3.36 -3.10
CA ALA A 59 20.57 4.59 -2.66
C ALA A 59 19.68 5.83 -2.62
N VAL A 60 18.42 5.69 -2.19
CA VAL A 60 17.50 6.82 -2.02
C VAL A 60 18.08 7.75 -0.94
N PRO A 61 18.27 9.05 -1.24
CA PRO A 61 18.84 9.99 -0.29
C PRO A 61 18.02 10.05 1.00
N ARG A 62 18.69 10.28 2.14
CA ARG A 62 18.10 10.11 3.48
C ARG A 62 16.99 11.13 3.80
N ASN A 63 17.02 12.27 3.13
CA ASN A 63 16.00 13.32 3.15
C ASN A 63 14.70 12.91 2.42
N TRP A 64 14.72 11.88 1.59
CA TRP A 64 13.49 11.36 0.98
C TRP A 64 12.76 10.40 1.94
N LYS A 65 11.47 10.68 2.17
CA LYS A 65 10.58 9.89 3.03
C LYS A 65 9.34 9.45 2.27
N SER A 66 8.85 8.24 2.56
CA SER A 66 7.53 7.82 2.08
C SER A 66 6.45 8.59 2.85
N ARG A 67 5.63 9.35 2.12
CA ARG A 67 4.51 10.13 2.69
C ARG A 67 3.20 9.39 2.62
N ALA A 68 2.98 8.67 1.53
CA ALA A 68 1.76 7.93 1.31
C ALA A 68 2.03 6.67 0.48
N VAL A 69 1.18 5.67 0.70
CA VAL A 69 1.12 4.44 -0.08
C VAL A 69 -0.35 4.19 -0.36
N GLU A 70 -0.76 4.30 -1.62
CA GLU A 70 -2.13 4.13 -2.09
C GLU A 70 -2.13 3.87 -3.59
N ASP A 71 -3.20 3.32 -4.14
CA ASP A 71 -3.43 3.21 -5.58
C ASP A 71 -3.82 4.59 -6.14
N PHE A 72 -2.83 5.38 -6.59
CA PHE A 72 -3.04 6.74 -7.09
C PHE A 72 -3.48 6.74 -8.55
N ASN A 73 -3.07 5.74 -9.32
CA ASN A 73 -3.33 5.66 -10.75
C ASN A 73 -4.59 4.82 -11.12
N GLY A 74 -5.15 4.06 -10.17
CA GLY A 74 -6.36 3.26 -10.33
C GLY A 74 -6.14 1.86 -10.93
N ASP A 75 -4.91 1.37 -11.04
CA ASP A 75 -4.57 0.07 -11.63
C ASP A 75 -4.74 -1.11 -10.67
N GLY A 76 -5.14 -0.85 -9.42
CA GLY A 76 -5.33 -1.85 -8.39
C GLY A 76 -4.04 -2.26 -7.68
N LYS A 77 -2.90 -1.61 -7.97
CA LYS A 77 -1.65 -1.75 -7.24
C LYS A 77 -1.40 -0.50 -6.41
N ALA A 78 -0.72 -0.67 -5.29
CA ALA A 78 -0.30 0.43 -4.47
C ALA A 78 0.88 1.17 -5.13
N ASP A 79 0.72 2.47 -5.30
CA ASP A 79 1.77 3.41 -5.65
C ASP A 79 2.41 3.97 -4.36
N ILE A 80 3.62 4.54 -4.49
CA ILE A 80 4.35 5.15 -3.36
C ILE A 80 4.64 6.62 -3.67
N LEU A 81 4.18 7.50 -2.81
CA LEU A 81 4.56 8.91 -2.83
C LEU A 81 5.77 9.13 -1.93
N TRP A 82 6.86 9.55 -2.57
CA TRP A 82 8.09 9.97 -1.90
C TRP A 82 8.16 11.49 -1.86
N GLN A 83 8.66 12.03 -0.75
CA GLN A 83 8.88 13.47 -0.61
C GLN A 83 10.25 13.75 -0.02
N ASP A 84 10.97 14.70 -0.61
CA ASP A 84 12.16 15.34 -0.06
C ASP A 84 11.78 16.21 1.14
N THR A 85 12.30 15.91 2.32
CA THR A 85 11.99 16.68 3.53
C THR A 85 12.75 17.99 3.64
N ASP A 86 13.78 18.19 2.82
CA ASP A 86 14.60 19.40 2.86
C ASP A 86 14.05 20.47 1.92
N THR A 87 13.61 20.07 0.73
CA THR A 87 13.03 20.98 -0.29
C THR A 87 11.52 20.91 -0.40
N GLY A 88 10.91 19.78 -0.03
CA GLY A 88 9.47 19.54 -0.15
C GLY A 88 9.04 18.89 -1.47
N ASP A 89 9.98 18.56 -2.35
CA ASP A 89 9.76 17.94 -3.68
C ASP A 89 9.21 16.51 -3.62
#